data_AF-A0A0S2F8T3-F1
#
_entry.id   AF-A0A0S2F8T3-F1
#
_cell.length_a   1.000
_cell.length_b   1.000
_cell.length_c   1.000
_cell.angle_alpha   90.00
_cell.angle_beta   90.00
_cell.angle_gamma   90.00
#
_symmetry.space_group_name_H-M   'P 1'
#
loop_
_entity.id
_entity.type
_entity.pdbx_description
1 polymer ?
#
loop_
_entity_poly.entity_id
_entity_poly.type
_entity_poly.pdbx_seq_one_letter_code
_entity_poly.pdbx_strand_id
1 'polypeptide(L)'
;MADWLKMQVLLIDGFEYKAGIKKFPLVLQFSSNQMVEIAKEIDVATVLLESLENEDIYFGHQKCVLRFPRKAFVLNAGDVHEVHIDVLEDSDEHEAEDDALAHLKVLISGAYRLWVEAIAYRKVDAEDFEPVGVKFVGEIEVLP
;
A
#
# COMPACT_ATOMS: atom_id res chain seq x y z
N MET A 1 -8.83 -12.77 -8.94
CA MET A 1 -8.96 -11.81 -7.81
C MET A 1 -10.13 -12.28 -6.97
N ALA A 2 -10.07 -12.18 -5.64
CA ALA A 2 -11.15 -12.66 -4.78
C ALA A 2 -12.24 -11.60 -4.64
N ASP A 3 -13.43 -11.84 -5.20
CA ASP A 3 -14.54 -10.85 -5.18
C ASP A 3 -15.15 -10.64 -3.77
N TRP A 4 -14.82 -11.54 -2.84
CA TRP A 4 -15.31 -11.50 -1.46
C TRP A 4 -14.49 -10.59 -0.53
N LEU A 5 -13.25 -10.24 -0.89
CA LEU A 5 -12.37 -9.37 -0.11
C LEU A 5 -12.09 -8.09 -0.89
N LYS A 6 -12.35 -6.94 -0.27
CA LYS A 6 -12.12 -5.62 -0.86
C LYS A 6 -11.08 -4.87 -0.06
N MET A 7 -10.25 -4.10 -0.76
CA MET A 7 -9.32 -3.16 -0.16
C MET A 7 -9.73 -1.73 -0.50
N GLN A 8 -9.69 -0.88 0.50
CA GLN A 8 -9.72 0.57 0.37
C GLN A 8 -8.43 1.13 0.94
N VAL A 9 -8.04 2.31 0.48
CA VAL A 9 -6.86 3.00 0.99
C VAL A 9 -7.32 4.32 1.58
N LEU A 10 -6.91 4.57 2.82
CA LEU A 10 -7.01 5.87 3.45
C LEU A 10 -5.61 6.44 3.60
N LEU A 11 -5.45 7.70 3.20
CA LEU A 11 -4.29 8.49 3.60
C LEU A 11 -4.40 8.79 5.10
N ILE A 12 -3.26 8.88 5.79
CA ILE A 12 -3.25 9.33 7.18
C ILE A 12 -3.57 10.83 7.19
N ASP A 13 -4.65 11.20 7.86
CA ASP A 13 -5.03 12.60 8.07
C ASP A 13 -3.84 13.42 8.61
N GLY A 14 -3.56 14.56 7.96
CA GLY A 14 -2.48 15.47 8.33
C GLY A 14 -1.08 15.02 7.97
N PHE A 15 -0.92 13.96 7.16
CA PHE A 15 0.38 13.64 6.59
C PHE A 15 0.74 14.59 5.44
N GLU A 16 1.72 15.47 5.68
CA GLU A 16 2.31 16.37 4.67
C GLU A 16 3.54 15.70 4.02
N TYR A 17 3.53 15.57 2.69
CA TYR A 17 4.72 15.14 1.95
C TYR A 17 5.73 16.29 1.85
N LYS A 18 6.97 16.04 2.29
CA LYS A 18 8.09 16.99 2.22
C LYS A 18 9.21 16.40 1.41
N ALA A 19 9.93 17.24 0.68
CA ALA A 19 11.09 16.82 -0.09
C ALA A 19 12.10 16.07 0.80
N GLY A 20 12.53 14.89 0.35
CA GLY A 20 13.46 14.03 1.10
C GLY A 20 12.82 13.11 2.14
N ILE A 21 11.48 13.07 2.25
CA ILE A 21 10.78 12.02 3.00
C ILE A 21 10.99 10.67 2.29
N LYS A 22 11.54 9.70 3.02
CA LYS A 22 11.79 8.33 2.54
C LYS A 22 10.64 7.36 2.86
N LYS A 23 9.55 7.84 3.48
CA LYS A 23 8.45 7.03 3.99
C LYS A 23 7.08 7.64 3.66
N PHE A 24 6.22 6.86 3.06
CA PHE A 24 4.86 7.20 2.65
C PHE A 24 3.90 6.32 3.46
N PRO A 25 3.28 6.83 4.54
CA PRO A 25 2.41 6.01 5.36
C PRO A 25 1.02 5.88 4.72
N LEU A 26 0.49 4.66 4.76
CA LEU A 26 -0.85 4.31 4.28
C LEU A 26 -1.61 3.53 5.34
N VAL A 27 -2.93 3.70 5.31
CA VAL A 27 -3.85 2.80 5.98
C VAL A 27 -4.60 2.00 4.92
N LEU A 28 -4.39 0.69 4.92
CA LEU A 28 -5.13 -0.24 4.07
C LEU A 28 -6.31 -0.80 4.86
N GLN A 29 -7.51 -0.56 4.36
CA GLN A 29 -8.75 -1.05 4.93
C GLN A 29 -9.24 -2.27 4.16
N PHE A 30 -9.29 -3.42 4.83
CA PHE A 30 -9.81 -4.66 4.28
C PHE A 30 -11.23 -4.90 4.80
N SER A 31 -12.14 -5.19 3.89
CA SER A 31 -13.51 -5.59 4.22
C SER A 31 -13.89 -6.85 3.47
N SER A 32 -14.70 -7.69 4.10
CA SER A 32 -15.17 -8.95 3.52
C SER A 32 -16.69 -9.01 3.52
N ASN A 33 -17.29 -9.63 2.50
CA ASN A 33 -18.72 -9.91 2.46
C ASN A 33 -19.09 -11.24 3.16
N GLN A 34 -18.11 -11.96 3.67
CA GLN A 34 -18.26 -13.20 4.41
C GLN A 34 -17.32 -13.26 5.61
N MET A 35 -17.67 -14.08 6.59
CA MET A 35 -16.78 -14.36 7.72
C MET A 35 -15.55 -15.13 7.21
N VAL A 36 -14.36 -14.62 7.52
CA VAL A 36 -13.10 -15.18 7.04
C VAL A 36 -12.00 -14.98 8.07
N GLU A 37 -11.12 -15.97 8.22
CA GLU A 37 -9.93 -15.82 9.04
C GLU A 37 -8.76 -15.38 8.14
N ILE A 38 -8.20 -14.20 8.41
CA ILE A 38 -7.09 -13.63 7.64
C ILE A 38 -5.89 -13.37 8.55
N ALA A 39 -4.69 -13.41 7.97
CA ALA A 39 -3.48 -13.02 8.67
C ALA A 39 -3.54 -11.56 9.13
N LYS A 40 -2.95 -11.28 10.29
CA LYS A 40 -2.77 -9.91 10.80
C LYS A 40 -1.79 -9.09 9.98
N GLU A 41 -0.91 -9.77 9.27
CA GLU A 41 0.15 -9.22 8.44
C GLU A 41 -0.20 -9.45 6.97
N ILE A 42 0.13 -8.47 6.13
CA ILE A 42 -0.07 -8.51 4.68
C ILE A 42 1.26 -8.25 3.99
N ASP A 43 1.38 -8.71 2.76
CA ASP A 43 2.48 -8.31 1.89
C ASP A 43 2.00 -7.20 0.96
N VAL A 44 2.81 -6.17 0.78
CA VAL A 44 2.55 -5.10 -0.19
C VAL A 44 3.47 -5.36 -1.36
N ALA A 45 2.90 -5.74 -2.51
CA ALA A 45 3.66 -6.10 -3.69
C ALA A 45 4.09 -4.86 -4.48
N THR A 46 3.19 -3.87 -4.59
CA THR A 46 3.41 -2.65 -5.36
C THR A 46 2.67 -1.49 -4.71
N VAL A 47 3.33 -0.33 -4.63
CA VAL A 47 2.71 0.96 -4.37
C VAL A 47 3.28 1.95 -5.38
N LEU A 48 2.40 2.59 -6.14
CA LEU A 48 2.75 3.59 -7.13
C LEU A 48 1.84 4.81 -6.95
N LEU A 49 2.43 6.00 -6.94
CA LEU A 49 1.76 7.28 -7.05
C LEU A 49 2.17 7.94 -8.35
N GLU A 50 1.22 8.36 -9.17
CA GLU A 50 1.42 9.13 -10.39
C GLU A 50 0.74 10.47 -10.22
N SER A 51 1.43 11.57 -10.52
CA SER A 51 0.79 12.89 -10.53
C SER A 51 -0.17 12.98 -11.71
N LEU A 52 -1.40 13.41 -11.46
CA LEU A 52 -2.39 13.66 -12.51
C LEU A 52 -2.10 14.97 -13.27
N GLU A 53 -1.28 15.84 -12.71
CA GLU A 53 -0.90 17.13 -13.29
C GLU A 53 0.42 17.05 -14.05
N ASN A 54 1.26 16.06 -13.73
CA ASN A 54 2.55 15.85 -14.37
C ASN A 54 2.84 14.36 -14.52
N GLU A 55 2.60 13.83 -15.71
CA GLU A 55 2.77 12.41 -16.07
C GLU A 55 4.23 11.93 -15.96
N ASP A 56 5.22 12.81 -15.75
CA ASP A 56 6.62 12.42 -15.55
C ASP A 56 6.98 12.18 -14.07
N ILE A 57 6.05 12.45 -13.15
CA ILE A 57 6.28 12.33 -11.70
C ILE A 57 5.63 11.06 -11.15
N TYR A 58 6.49 10.11 -10.75
CA TYR A 58 6.09 8.85 -10.12
C TYR A 58 6.81 8.67 -8.77
N PHE A 59 6.08 8.19 -7.77
CA PHE A 59 6.63 7.84 -6.46
C PHE A 59 6.22 6.43 -6.05
N GLY A 60 7.15 5.72 -5.41
CA GLY A 60 6.88 4.42 -4.82
C GLY A 60 7.47 3.27 -5.63
N HIS A 61 8.39 2.57 -4.99
CA HIS A 61 8.51 1.14 -5.19
C HIS A 61 8.93 0.56 -3.85
N GLN A 62 8.06 -0.24 -3.23
CA GLN A 62 8.57 -1.21 -2.27
C GLN A 62 7.66 -2.42 -2.20
N LYS A 63 8.34 -3.55 -2.24
CA LYS A 63 7.80 -4.88 -1.99
C LYS A 63 8.02 -5.22 -0.51
N CYS A 64 7.05 -4.93 0.35
CA CYS A 64 7.10 -5.40 1.73
C CYS A 64 6.60 -6.85 1.76
N VAL A 65 7.53 -7.81 1.84
CA VAL A 65 7.20 -9.24 1.81
C VAL A 65 7.59 -9.87 3.14
N LEU A 66 6.62 -10.03 4.04
CA LEU A 66 6.80 -10.66 5.34
C LEU A 66 6.91 -12.20 5.18
N ARG A 67 6.32 -12.78 4.12
CA ARG A 67 6.36 -14.21 3.74
C ARG A 67 6.00 -15.26 4.81
N PHE A 68 5.66 -14.87 6.03
CA PHE A 68 5.40 -15.80 7.13
C PHE A 68 4.33 -15.29 8.09
N PRO A 69 3.05 -15.21 7.66
CA PRO A 69 1.95 -14.89 8.56
C PRO A 69 1.86 -15.96 9.66
N ARG A 70 2.08 -15.58 10.92
CA ARG A 70 2.01 -16.49 12.09
C ARG A 70 0.75 -16.34 12.92
N LYS A 71 0.04 -15.23 12.75
CA LYS A 71 -1.15 -14.88 13.54
C LYS A 71 -2.26 -14.48 12.59
N ALA A 72 -3.42 -15.08 12.82
CA ALA A 72 -4.64 -14.72 12.12
C ALA A 72 -5.67 -14.14 13.09
N PHE A 73 -6.71 -13.55 12.53
CA PHE A 73 -7.90 -13.11 13.23
C PHE A 73 -9.11 -13.29 12.33
N VAL A 74 -10.29 -13.33 12.95
CA VAL A 74 -11.56 -13.43 12.22
C VAL A 74 -12.02 -12.03 11.83
N LEU A 75 -12.23 -11.83 10.53
CA LEU A 75 -12.93 -10.69 9.95
C LEU A 75 -14.37 -11.11 9.69
N ASN A 76 -15.34 -10.52 10.41
CA ASN A 76 -16.74 -10.82 10.15
C ASN A 76 -17.22 -10.12 8.87
N ALA A 77 -18.33 -10.61 8.31
CA ALA A 77 -18.95 -9.99 7.16
C ALA A 77 -19.38 -8.55 7.49
N GLY A 78 -18.91 -7.59 6.71
CA GLY A 78 -19.19 -6.16 6.89
C GLY A 78 -18.25 -5.43 7.85
N ASP A 79 -17.42 -6.13 8.62
CA ASP A 79 -16.39 -5.50 9.45
C ASP A 79 -15.24 -4.99 8.58
N VAL A 80 -14.57 -3.95 9.06
CA VAL A 80 -13.38 -3.36 8.45
C VAL A 80 -12.17 -3.66 9.32
N HIS A 81 -11.08 -4.09 8.70
CA HIS A 81 -9.78 -4.23 9.33
C HIS A 81 -8.77 -3.25 8.73
N GLU A 82 -8.07 -2.53 9.60
CA GLU A 82 -7.05 -1.56 9.23
C GLU A 82 -5.65 -2.13 9.40
N VAL A 83 -4.84 -1.99 8.36
CA VAL A 83 -3.41 -2.29 8.36
C VAL A 83 -2.65 -1.01 8.06
N HIS A 84 -1.84 -0.57 9.01
CA HIS A 84 -0.97 0.59 8.83
C HIS A 84 0.34 0.12 8.23
N ILE A 85 0.74 0.71 7.11
CA ILE A 85 1.99 0.43 6.43
C ILE A 85 2.78 1.72 6.24
N ASP A 86 4.09 1.66 6.46
CA ASP A 86 5.01 2.69 6.01
C ASP A 86 5.64 2.18 4.71
N VAL A 87 5.27 2.78 3.58
CA VAL A 87 5.88 2.46 2.29
C VAL A 87 7.21 3.20 2.19
N LEU A 88 8.32 2.48 2.07
CA LEU A 88 9.61 3.13 1.90
C LEU A 88 9.88 3.41 0.41
N GLU A 89 10.68 4.42 0.13
CA GLU A 89 11.30 4.58 -1.19
C GLU A 89 12.31 3.43 -1.40
N ASP A 90 12.27 2.75 -2.55
CA ASP A 90 13.31 1.77 -2.91
C ASP A 90 14.64 2.50 -3.03
N SER A 91 15.55 2.26 -2.10
CA SER A 91 16.89 2.83 -2.14
C SER A 91 17.91 1.90 -2.79
N ASP A 92 17.49 0.71 -3.22
CA ASP A 92 18.41 -0.32 -3.68
C ASP A 92 18.57 -0.30 -5.20
N GLU A 93 19.82 -0.07 -5.60
CA GLU A 93 20.39 -0.14 -6.94
C GLU A 93 20.05 1.01 -7.88
N HIS A 94 20.57 2.21 -7.65
CA HIS A 94 21.33 2.95 -8.67
C HIS A 94 22.22 4.01 -8.01
N GLU A 95 23.54 3.81 -8.06
CA GLU A 95 24.53 4.90 -8.07
C GLU A 95 24.39 5.70 -9.39
N ALA A 96 23.20 6.22 -9.68
CA ALA A 96 22.97 7.12 -10.80
C ALA A 96 23.03 8.54 -10.24
N GLU A 97 24.21 9.14 -10.41
CA GLU A 97 24.51 10.56 -10.61
C GLU A 97 23.47 11.56 -10.09
N ASP A 98 23.94 12.46 -9.22
CA ASP A 98 23.27 13.58 -8.53
C ASP A 98 22.17 14.36 -9.30
N ASP A 99 22.06 14.23 -10.63
CA ASP A 99 21.06 14.88 -11.47
C ASP A 99 19.70 14.16 -11.54
N ALA A 100 19.64 12.83 -11.33
CA ALA A 100 18.35 12.11 -11.24
C ALA A 100 17.64 12.39 -9.90
N LEU A 101 18.42 12.60 -8.84
CA LEU A 101 17.94 12.97 -7.50
C LEU A 101 17.26 14.33 -7.44
N ALA A 102 17.52 15.22 -8.41
CA ALA A 102 16.86 16.52 -8.52
C ALA A 102 15.42 16.40 -9.04
N HIS A 103 15.12 15.39 -9.85
CA HIS A 103 13.79 15.15 -10.42
C HIS A 103 12.86 14.45 -9.41
N LEU A 104 13.42 13.73 -8.44
CA LEU A 104 12.69 13.06 -7.35
C LEU A 104 12.40 13.97 -6.14
N LYS A 105 12.88 15.22 -6.14
CA LYS A 105 12.71 16.15 -5.03
C LYS A 105 11.74 17.26 -5.39
N VAL A 106 10.44 16.97 -5.39
CA VAL A 106 9.32 17.75 -4.81
C VAL A 106 8.04 16.99 -5.19
N LEU A 107 7.40 16.33 -4.23
CA LEU A 107 5.96 16.05 -4.34
C LEU A 107 5.27 17.42 -4.22
N ILE A 108 4.68 17.89 -5.31
CA ILE A 108 3.93 19.14 -5.33
C ILE A 108 2.55 18.80 -4.79
N SER A 109 2.04 19.55 -3.83
CA SER A 109 0.64 19.42 -3.41
C SER A 109 -0.28 19.46 -4.63
N GLY A 110 -1.18 18.49 -4.76
CA GLY A 110 -1.95 18.27 -5.98
C GLY A 110 -2.66 16.91 -6.01
N ALA A 111 -3.30 16.62 -7.14
CA ALA A 111 -4.03 15.37 -7.33
C ALA A 111 -3.11 14.27 -7.89
N TYR A 112 -3.19 13.09 -7.27
CA TYR A 112 -2.41 11.91 -7.62
C TYR A 112 -3.33 10.73 -7.86
N ARG A 113 -2.90 9.81 -8.72
CA ARG A 113 -3.47 8.47 -8.79
C ARG A 113 -2.58 7.51 -8.02
N LEU A 114 -3.20 6.73 -7.15
CA LEU A 114 -2.55 5.74 -6.29
C LEU A 114 -2.95 4.34 -6.77
N TRP A 115 -1.96 3.50 -7.04
CA TRP A 115 -2.11 2.06 -7.25
C TRP A 115 -1.46 1.32 -6.10
N VAL A 116 -2.23 0.44 -5.46
CA VAL A 116 -1.73 -0.47 -4.43
C VAL A 116 -2.09 -1.89 -4.81
N GLU A 117 -1.09 -2.76 -4.86
CA GLU A 117 -1.27 -4.20 -4.97
C GLU A 117 -0.77 -4.85 -3.69
N ALA A 118 -1.69 -5.48 -2.96
CA ALA A 118 -1.41 -6.15 -1.70
C ALA A 118 -1.80 -7.63 -1.79
N ILE A 119 -1.15 -8.44 -0.98
CA ILE A 119 -1.41 -9.86 -0.81
C ILE A 119 -1.82 -10.05 0.64
N ALA A 120 -3.12 -10.24 0.85
CA ALA A 120 -3.65 -10.72 2.11
C ALA A 120 -3.49 -12.25 2.15
N TYR A 121 -3.57 -12.83 3.34
CA TYR A 121 -3.45 -14.28 3.52
C TYR A 121 -4.68 -14.82 4.22
N ARG A 122 -5.46 -15.68 3.55
CA ARG A 122 -6.59 -16.37 4.18
C ARG A 122 -6.06 -17.62 4.88
N LYS A 123 -6.44 -17.82 6.12
CA LYS A 123 -6.14 -19.08 6.83
C LYS A 123 -7.06 -20.19 6.31
N VAL A 124 -6.47 -21.33 5.97
CA VAL A 124 -7.21 -22.50 5.44
C VAL A 124 -7.17 -23.70 6.38
N ASP A 125 -6.14 -23.80 7.22
CA ASP A 125 -6.03 -24.80 8.29
C ASP A 125 -5.24 -24.22 9.48
N ALA A 126 -4.98 -25.02 10.51
CA ALA A 126 -4.32 -24.60 11.75
C ALA A 126 -2.99 -23.86 11.52
N GLU A 127 -2.18 -24.31 10.55
CA GLU A 127 -0.86 -23.75 10.23
C GLU A 127 -0.74 -23.18 8.81
N ASP A 128 -1.77 -23.35 7.98
CA ASP A 128 -1.70 -23.05 6.55
C ASP A 128 -2.47 -21.78 6.15
N PHE A 129 -1.85 -21.01 5.27
CA PHE A 129 -2.39 -19.79 4.68
C PHE A 129 -2.33 -19.84 3.15
N GLU A 130 -3.38 -19.35 2.50
CA GLU A 130 -3.39 -19.12 1.05
C GLU A 130 -3.28 -17.62 0.73
N PRO A 131 -2.51 -17.23 -0.30
CA PRO A 131 -2.40 -15.84 -0.72
C PRO A 131 -3.66 -15.40 -1.48
N VAL A 132 -4.16 -14.22 -1.13
CA VAL A 132 -5.31 -13.57 -1.74
C VAL A 132 -4.85 -12.20 -2.25
N GLY A 133 -4.66 -12.10 -3.56
CA GLY A 133 -4.31 -10.83 -4.20
C GLY A 133 -5.47 -9.85 -4.17
N VAL A 134 -5.21 -8.65 -3.68
CA VAL A 134 -6.16 -7.54 -3.60
C VAL A 134 -5.53 -6.30 -4.20
N LYS A 135 -6.31 -5.55 -4.96
CA LYS A 135 -5.85 -4.36 -5.68
C LYS A 135 -6.73 -3.16 -5.38
N PHE A 136 -6.09 -2.01 -5.26
CA PHE A 136 -6.73 -0.71 -5.21
C PHE A 136 -6.14 0.18 -6.30
N VAL A 137 -7.02 0.92 -6.98
CA VAL A 137 -6.66 2.03 -7.86
C VAL A 137 -7.63 3.16 -7.56
N GLY A 138 -7.11 4.32 -7.19
CA GLY A 138 -7.94 5.47 -6.84
C GLY A 138 -7.19 6.77 -6.92
N GLU A 139 -7.93 7.88 -6.94
CA GLU A 139 -7.36 9.22 -6.91
C GLU A 139 -7.29 9.70 -5.45
N ILE A 140 -6.18 10.35 -5.12
CA ILE A 140 -5.91 10.94 -3.80
C ILE A 140 -5.41 12.36 -3.99
N GLU A 141 -5.70 13.22 -3.01
CA GLU A 141 -5.21 14.60 -2.99
C GLU A 141 -4.11 14.72 -1.94
N VAL A 142 -2.93 15.17 -2.35
CA VAL A 142 -1.82 15.49 -1.44
C VAL A 142 -1.88 16.96 -1.10
N LEU A 143 -2.14 17.27 0.16
CA LEU A 143 -2.19 18.63 0.67
C LEU A 143 -0.78 19.15 1.00
N PRO A 144 -0.55 20.47 0.90
CA PRO A 144 0.74 21.09 1.25
C PRO A 144 1.04 21.05 2.75
#